data_AF-A0A958KJK4-F1
#
_entry.id   AF-A0A958KJK4-F1
#
_cell.length_a   1.000
_cell.length_b   1.000
_cell.length_c   1.000
_cell.angle_alpha   90.00
_cell.angle_beta   90.00
_cell.angle_gamma   90.00
#
_symmetry.space_group_name_H-M   'P 1'
#
loop_
_entity.id
_entity.type
_entity.pdbx_description
1 polymer ?
#
loop_
_entity_poly.entity_id
_entity_poly.type
_entity_poly.pdbx_seq_one_letter_code
_entity_poly.pdbx_strand_id
1 'polypeptide(L)'
;MKFLAFFIFSLFFAPVSFAAAQDAAPEDHGALVSAVLQRLMGDDEAGVIEASLALPELVDKTDFFRLIEALPLASSERAQRSILASLGVVADPRAGKLVEKYTLEGSEDVQIEAVLTLGKLKHKWAVPRLTKILVDRSAKPRVRYAAAQALGILGSREAMYALEQAGARIDEPKVTLAINHAIAFAKGELDTEKIDPVNKAGERDVRRYQGVDYQFYYPTVRARNGDKPRLLACFHDYDLDWDSVFAYCQKRARDHGLATLVVHYDFLTFPNYGTFNLGGRRADKVFLDVAEYVAKEADIEAREMYLYGIGGGGAFVQRFVMTHPKRIARAFAASSNFLRLDTNELFPDGLKPSPLAKDVSIDMYNFVKTDVRLVFLEGGDVLYGATQFKQYLEDYAREQGITTRYEVDSGSERIPGRSIWQSAEQYLFWKRSDWETYSTKRQRNRSRRDGVSNYRGN
;
A
#
# COMPACT_ATOMS: atom_id res chain seq x y z
N MET A 1 45.72 -22.88 10.78
CA MET A 1 45.32 -22.81 9.36
C MET A 1 43.85 -23.18 9.32
N LYS A 2 42.87 -22.25 9.28
CA LYS A 2 42.47 -21.29 8.22
C LYS A 2 42.11 -21.96 6.87
N PHE A 3 40.79 -21.93 6.56
CA PHE A 3 40.09 -21.88 5.25
C PHE A 3 40.53 -22.89 4.15
N LEU A 4 39.63 -23.51 3.38
CA LEU A 4 38.58 -22.90 2.58
C LEU A 4 37.61 -23.98 2.05
N ALA A 5 36.29 -23.73 2.07
CA ALA A 5 35.31 -24.52 1.30
C ALA A 5 34.07 -23.65 1.00
N PHE A 6 34.06 -22.99 -0.16
CA PHE A 6 32.89 -22.28 -0.68
C PHE A 6 32.08 -23.24 -1.56
N PHE A 7 30.83 -23.51 -1.16
CA PHE A 7 29.84 -24.09 -2.07
C PHE A 7 29.18 -22.95 -2.86
N ILE A 8 29.40 -22.91 -4.18
CA ILE A 8 28.68 -22.00 -5.07
C ILE A 8 27.38 -22.69 -5.47
N PHE A 9 26.24 -22.11 -5.05
CA PHE A 9 24.93 -22.58 -5.46
C PHE A 9 24.51 -21.85 -6.74
N SER A 10 24.63 -22.52 -7.88
CA SER A 10 24.17 -22.01 -9.17
C SER A 10 22.65 -22.18 -9.29
N LEU A 11 21.90 -21.08 -9.21
CA LEU A 11 20.48 -21.05 -9.61
C LEU A 11 20.22 -19.86 -10.54
N PHE A 12 19.51 -20.18 -11.63
CA PHE A 12 19.23 -19.36 -12.80
C PHE A 12 18.78 -17.92 -12.49
N PHE A 13 19.63 -16.94 -12.79
CA PHE A 13 19.17 -15.63 -13.21
C PHE A 13 18.73 -15.72 -14.67
N ALA A 14 17.44 -15.54 -14.94
CA ALA A 14 16.97 -15.24 -16.29
C ALA A 14 17.33 -13.78 -16.60
N PRO A 15 18.11 -13.49 -17.67
CA PRO A 15 18.41 -12.11 -18.04
C PRO A 15 17.11 -11.38 -18.40
N VAL A 16 17.03 -10.09 -18.05
CA VAL A 16 15.94 -9.24 -18.52
C VAL A 16 16.21 -8.95 -19.99
N SER A 17 15.46 -9.59 -20.88
CA SER A 17 15.64 -9.41 -22.32
C SER A 17 15.26 -7.99 -22.74
N PHE A 18 16.27 -7.13 -22.88
CA PHE A 18 16.16 -5.91 -23.68
C PHE A 18 15.79 -6.30 -25.12
N ALA A 19 14.55 -6.01 -25.52
CA ALA A 19 14.09 -6.17 -26.89
C ALA A 19 13.92 -4.78 -27.52
N ALA A 20 14.56 -4.58 -28.68
CA ALA A 20 14.59 -3.35 -29.49
C ALA A 20 15.66 -2.28 -29.16
N ALA A 21 16.92 -2.70 -29.07
CA ALA A 21 18.04 -1.92 -29.64
C ALA A 21 19.10 -2.88 -30.20
N GLN A 22 19.43 -2.78 -31.49
CA GLN A 22 20.67 -3.34 -32.05
C GLN A 22 21.78 -2.30 -31.91
N ASP A 23 22.14 -1.98 -30.68
CA ASP A 23 23.35 -1.26 -30.32
C ASP A 23 23.91 -1.89 -29.05
N ALA A 24 25.24 -1.94 -28.93
CA ALA A 24 25.92 -2.75 -27.92
C ALA A 24 25.50 -2.38 -26.48
N ALA A 25 25.29 -3.39 -25.64
CA ALA A 25 25.17 -3.17 -24.20
C ALA A 25 26.43 -2.44 -23.69
N PRO A 26 26.31 -1.38 -22.86
CA PRO A 26 27.48 -0.62 -22.44
C PRO A 26 28.45 -1.50 -21.63
N GLU A 27 29.67 -1.70 -22.16
CA GLU A 27 30.73 -2.45 -21.44
C GLU A 27 31.27 -1.67 -20.23
N ASP A 28 30.98 -0.37 -20.13
CA ASP A 28 31.29 0.49 -18.99
C ASP A 28 30.02 0.71 -18.14
N HIS A 29 30.11 0.33 -16.86
CA HIS A 29 29.14 0.62 -15.80
C HIS A 29 28.71 2.10 -15.80
N GLY A 30 29.66 3.00 -15.93
CA GLY A 30 29.41 4.44 -15.92
C GLY A 30 28.59 4.93 -17.11
N ALA A 31 28.72 4.27 -18.27
CA ALA A 31 27.90 4.54 -19.44
C ALA A 31 26.49 3.95 -19.30
N LEU A 32 26.35 2.77 -18.69
CA LEU A 32 25.04 2.17 -18.37
C LEU A 32 24.23 3.04 -17.40
N VAL A 33 24.85 3.54 -16.32
CA VAL A 33 24.20 4.47 -15.38
C VAL A 33 23.78 5.76 -16.08
N SER A 34 24.64 6.34 -16.92
CA SER A 34 24.28 7.53 -17.71
C SER A 34 23.11 7.29 -18.67
N ALA A 35 23.04 6.12 -19.32
CA ALA A 35 21.93 5.75 -20.20
C ALA A 35 20.60 5.58 -19.43
N VAL A 36 20.65 4.96 -18.24
CA VAL A 36 19.49 4.85 -17.33
C VAL A 36 19.04 6.24 -16.87
N LEU A 37 19.97 7.12 -16.48
CA LEU A 37 19.65 8.51 -16.09
C LEU A 37 19.03 9.30 -17.26
N GLN A 38 19.53 9.14 -18.49
CA GLN A 38 18.94 9.78 -19.66
C GLN A 38 17.51 9.27 -19.93
N ARG A 39 17.29 7.95 -19.84
CA ARG A 39 15.96 7.33 -19.99
C ARG A 39 14.99 7.76 -18.89
N LEU A 40 15.49 8.00 -17.68
CA LEU A 40 14.74 8.54 -16.54
C LEU A 40 14.30 10.01 -16.73
N MET A 41 14.99 10.77 -17.56
CA MET A 41 14.68 12.17 -17.90
C MET A 41 13.91 12.33 -19.22
N GLY A 42 13.62 11.24 -19.93
CA GLY A 42 12.89 11.26 -21.21
C GLY A 42 11.37 11.37 -21.06
N ASP A 43 10.69 11.51 -22.20
CA ASP A 43 9.22 11.64 -22.25
C ASP A 43 8.47 10.29 -22.35
N ASP A 44 9.18 9.18 -22.61
CA ASP A 44 8.62 7.82 -22.65
C ASP A 44 8.33 7.33 -21.22
N GLU A 45 7.08 7.42 -20.77
CA GLU A 45 6.69 7.01 -19.42
C GLU A 45 7.05 5.55 -19.10
N ALA A 46 6.97 4.63 -20.06
CA ALA A 46 7.34 3.24 -19.83
C ALA A 46 8.85 3.10 -19.58
N GLY A 47 9.66 3.86 -20.32
CA GLY A 47 11.10 3.96 -20.11
C GLY A 47 11.49 4.67 -18.83
N VAL A 48 10.82 5.77 -18.48
CA VAL A 48 11.02 6.49 -17.21
C VAL A 48 10.72 5.57 -16.04
N ILE A 49 9.62 4.80 -16.11
CA ILE A 49 9.31 3.79 -15.11
C ILE A 49 10.43 2.76 -15.06
N GLU A 50 10.76 2.06 -16.14
CA GLU A 50 11.84 1.06 -16.17
C GLU A 50 13.17 1.59 -15.57
N ALA A 51 13.61 2.76 -16.00
CA ALA A 51 14.83 3.41 -15.53
C ALA A 51 14.78 3.78 -14.04
N SER A 52 13.62 4.23 -13.54
CA SER A 52 13.43 4.64 -12.14
C SER A 52 13.64 3.50 -11.13
N LEU A 53 13.63 2.26 -11.63
CA LEU A 53 13.63 1.02 -10.88
C LEU A 53 14.96 0.27 -11.03
N ALA A 54 15.56 0.36 -12.22
CA ALA A 54 16.91 -0.12 -12.45
C ALA A 54 17.94 0.72 -11.68
N LEU A 55 17.76 2.06 -11.62
CA LEU A 55 18.79 2.96 -11.08
C LEU A 55 19.22 2.63 -9.63
N PRO A 56 18.33 2.43 -8.64
CA PRO A 56 18.78 2.18 -7.26
C PRO A 56 19.50 0.84 -7.07
N GLU A 57 19.18 -0.17 -7.88
CA GLU A 57 19.83 -1.49 -7.87
C GLU A 57 21.14 -1.49 -8.67
N LEU A 58 21.28 -0.58 -9.63
CA LEU A 58 22.45 -0.47 -10.51
C LEU A 58 23.58 0.34 -9.88
N VAL A 59 23.28 1.45 -9.19
CA VAL A 59 24.31 2.43 -8.79
C VAL A 59 25.28 1.91 -7.73
N ASP A 60 26.53 2.37 -7.81
CA ASP A 60 27.52 2.20 -6.74
C ASP A 60 28.17 3.52 -6.33
N LYS A 61 29.15 3.45 -5.41
CA LYS A 61 29.83 4.64 -4.86
C LYS A 61 30.55 5.50 -5.90
N THR A 62 30.84 4.98 -7.08
CA THR A 62 31.46 5.72 -8.19
C THR A 62 30.46 6.64 -8.90
N ASP A 63 29.16 6.38 -8.81
CA ASP A 63 28.11 7.15 -9.50
C ASP A 63 27.66 8.42 -8.78
N PHE A 64 28.25 8.70 -7.61
CA PHE A 64 27.93 9.89 -6.80
C PHE A 64 27.80 11.18 -7.65
N PHE A 65 28.78 11.46 -8.51
CA PHE A 65 28.75 12.69 -9.32
C PHE A 65 27.62 12.68 -10.36
N ARG A 66 27.38 11.55 -11.05
CA ARG A 66 26.29 11.40 -12.02
C ARG A 66 24.92 11.67 -11.38
N LEU A 67 24.69 11.13 -10.18
CA LEU A 67 23.43 11.30 -9.45
C LEU A 67 23.23 12.74 -8.96
N ILE A 68 24.29 13.39 -8.48
CA ILE A 68 24.26 14.79 -8.04
C ILE A 68 24.02 15.76 -9.21
N GLU A 69 24.58 15.46 -10.40
CA GLU A 69 24.36 16.24 -11.62
C GLU A 69 22.97 16.01 -12.22
N ALA A 70 22.42 14.79 -12.14
CA ALA A 70 21.11 14.46 -12.69
C ALA A 70 19.92 14.92 -11.84
N LEU A 71 20.03 14.94 -10.50
CA LEU A 71 18.90 15.30 -9.61
C LEU A 71 18.28 16.69 -9.91
N PRO A 72 19.04 17.76 -10.19
CA PRO A 72 18.50 19.05 -10.60
C PRO A 72 17.85 19.07 -11.99
N LEU A 73 18.16 18.09 -12.85
CA LEU A 73 17.67 17.99 -14.23
C LEU A 73 16.42 17.12 -14.36
N ALA A 74 16.10 16.33 -13.33
CA ALA A 74 14.96 15.43 -13.29
C ALA A 74 13.61 16.16 -13.41
N SER A 75 12.97 16.00 -14.57
CA SER A 75 11.71 16.64 -14.97
C SER A 75 10.47 16.12 -14.24
N SER A 76 10.48 14.85 -13.82
CA SER A 76 9.34 14.19 -13.18
C SER A 76 9.56 13.86 -11.71
N GLU A 77 8.47 13.77 -10.94
CA GLU A 77 8.51 13.33 -9.53
C GLU A 77 9.18 11.96 -9.38
N ARG A 78 8.83 11.02 -10.27
CA ARG A 78 9.35 9.65 -10.30
C ARG A 78 10.86 9.62 -10.54
N ALA A 79 11.36 10.49 -11.42
CA ALA A 79 12.79 10.68 -11.66
C ALA A 79 13.51 11.23 -10.42
N GLN A 80 12.98 12.29 -9.82
CA GLN A 80 13.54 12.91 -8.61
C GLN A 80 13.63 11.90 -7.45
N ARG A 81 12.54 11.15 -7.19
CA ARG A 81 12.49 10.09 -6.17
C ARG A 81 13.51 8.97 -6.43
N SER A 82 13.60 8.48 -7.66
CA SER A 82 14.57 7.42 -8.00
C SER A 82 16.03 7.86 -7.78
N ILE A 83 16.38 9.08 -8.19
CA ILE A 83 17.74 9.62 -7.99
C ILE A 83 18.02 9.88 -6.50
N LEU A 84 17.05 10.39 -5.73
CA LEU A 84 17.16 10.53 -4.28
C LEU A 84 17.37 9.16 -3.60
N ALA A 85 16.54 8.17 -3.91
CA ALA A 85 16.70 6.81 -3.39
C ALA A 85 18.08 6.22 -3.72
N SER A 86 18.56 6.43 -4.95
CA SER A 86 19.89 6.02 -5.44
C SER A 86 21.03 6.71 -4.69
N LEU A 87 20.92 8.01 -4.40
CA LEU A 87 21.87 8.73 -3.51
C LEU A 87 21.87 8.13 -2.09
N GLY A 88 20.73 7.60 -1.64
CA GLY A 88 20.60 6.85 -0.39
C GLY A 88 21.30 5.48 -0.41
N VAL A 89 21.32 4.78 -1.54
CA VAL A 89 22.08 3.53 -1.74
C VAL A 89 23.57 3.79 -1.78
N VAL A 90 24.00 4.82 -2.54
CA VAL A 90 25.39 5.29 -2.62
C VAL A 90 25.92 5.74 -1.24
N ALA A 91 25.04 6.32 -0.42
CA ALA A 91 25.28 6.71 0.97
C ALA A 91 26.49 7.66 1.17
N ASP A 92 26.80 8.50 0.18
CA ASP A 92 27.90 9.47 0.28
C ASP A 92 27.43 10.76 0.99
N PRO A 93 28.01 11.13 2.15
CA PRO A 93 27.56 12.28 2.92
C PRO A 93 27.72 13.63 2.21
N ARG A 94 28.50 13.71 1.12
CA ARG A 94 28.63 14.90 0.26
C ARG A 94 27.31 15.27 -0.43
N ALA A 95 26.38 14.31 -0.59
CA ALA A 95 25.05 14.57 -1.14
C ALA A 95 24.19 15.48 -0.24
N GLY A 96 24.53 15.59 1.04
CA GLY A 96 23.66 16.12 2.09
C GLY A 96 23.03 17.47 1.81
N LYS A 97 23.83 18.45 1.37
CA LYS A 97 23.33 19.81 1.08
C LYS A 97 22.33 19.83 -0.09
N LEU A 98 22.53 18.99 -1.10
CA LEU A 98 21.60 18.90 -2.23
C LEU A 98 20.33 18.17 -1.80
N VAL A 99 20.44 17.03 -1.11
CA VAL A 99 19.28 16.27 -0.62
C VAL A 99 18.44 17.11 0.36
N GLU A 100 19.07 17.91 1.23
CA GLU A 100 18.36 18.77 2.18
C GLU A 100 17.43 19.78 1.47
N LYS A 101 17.81 20.28 0.28
CA LYS A 101 16.98 21.15 -0.55
C LYS A 101 15.63 20.50 -0.89
N TYR A 102 15.66 19.24 -1.32
CA TYR A 102 14.46 18.47 -1.70
C TYR A 102 13.59 18.07 -0.50
N THR A 103 14.01 18.31 0.75
CA THR A 103 13.11 18.17 1.92
C THR A 103 12.10 19.32 2.06
N LEU A 104 12.16 20.35 1.21
CA LEU A 104 11.21 21.47 1.16
C LEU A 104 10.59 21.69 -0.23
N GLU A 105 11.20 21.13 -1.27
CA GLU A 105 10.82 21.34 -2.67
C GLU A 105 10.19 20.09 -3.27
N GLY A 106 9.48 20.25 -4.39
CA GLY A 106 8.77 19.16 -5.05
C GLY A 106 7.51 18.72 -4.32
N SER A 107 6.98 17.55 -4.70
CA SER A 107 5.78 16.97 -4.09
C SER A 107 6.06 16.39 -2.70
N GLU A 108 5.00 15.95 -2.02
CA GLU A 108 5.11 15.27 -0.73
C GLU A 108 5.96 14.00 -0.79
N ASP A 109 5.85 13.24 -1.88
CA ASP A 109 6.59 11.99 -2.05
C ASP A 109 8.09 12.24 -2.36
N VAL A 110 8.42 13.36 -3.02
CA VAL A 110 9.81 13.83 -3.19
C VAL A 110 10.40 14.26 -1.84
N GLN A 111 9.64 15.02 -1.05
CA GLN A 111 10.06 15.44 0.29
C GLN A 111 10.29 14.23 1.21
N ILE A 112 9.40 13.24 1.16
CA ILE A 112 9.55 11.96 1.86
C ILE A 112 10.85 11.27 1.46
N GLU A 113 11.08 11.01 0.16
CA GLU A 113 12.28 10.27 -0.26
C GLU A 113 13.57 11.05 0.05
N ALA A 114 13.55 12.39 -0.06
CA ALA A 114 14.68 13.22 0.35
C ALA A 114 14.97 13.10 1.86
N VAL A 115 13.93 13.14 2.71
CA VAL A 115 14.06 12.96 4.16
C VAL A 115 14.58 11.56 4.50
N LEU A 116 14.07 10.51 3.85
CA LEU A 116 14.58 9.14 4.02
C LEU A 116 16.04 9.02 3.57
N THR A 117 16.39 9.66 2.46
CA THR A 117 17.75 9.71 1.93
C THR A 117 18.71 10.35 2.93
N LEU A 118 18.35 11.47 3.59
CA LEU A 118 19.17 12.06 4.66
C LEU A 118 19.49 11.05 5.79
N GLY A 119 18.54 10.18 6.14
CA GLY A 119 18.76 9.07 7.08
C GLY A 119 19.67 7.97 6.51
N LYS A 120 19.46 7.58 5.25
CA LYS A 120 20.28 6.60 4.50
C LYS A 120 21.73 7.06 4.29
N LEU A 121 22.02 8.37 4.27
CA LEU A 121 23.39 8.91 4.27
C LEU A 121 24.15 8.65 5.59
N LYS A 122 23.48 8.16 6.65
CA LYS A 122 24.04 7.75 7.96
C LYS A 122 24.93 8.78 8.67
N HIS A 123 24.84 10.06 8.31
CA HIS A 123 25.75 11.08 8.82
C HIS A 123 25.08 12.03 9.83
N LYS A 124 25.69 12.18 11.01
CA LYS A 124 25.14 12.92 12.16
C LYS A 124 24.74 14.39 11.90
N TRP A 125 25.26 15.03 10.86
CA TRP A 125 24.84 16.40 10.47
C TRP A 125 23.36 16.44 10.05
N ALA A 126 22.76 15.31 9.67
CA ALA A 126 21.33 15.24 9.33
C ALA A 126 20.42 15.34 10.56
N VAL A 127 20.90 15.00 11.76
CA VAL A 127 20.06 14.90 12.98
C VAL A 127 19.32 16.21 13.28
N PRO A 128 19.94 17.40 13.32
CA PRO A 128 19.21 18.65 13.59
C PRO A 128 18.13 18.95 12.54
N ARG A 129 18.39 18.62 11.26
CA ARG A 129 17.43 18.82 10.17
C ARG A 129 16.24 17.89 10.27
N LEU A 130 16.49 16.59 10.46
CA LEU A 130 15.45 15.58 10.63
C LEU A 130 14.61 15.85 11.90
N THR A 131 15.26 16.21 13.01
CA THR A 131 14.56 16.60 14.25
C THR A 131 13.67 17.82 14.03
N LYS A 132 14.14 18.85 13.30
CA LYS A 132 13.33 20.02 12.95
C LYS A 132 12.08 19.62 12.17
N ILE A 133 12.22 18.77 11.15
CA ILE A 133 11.08 18.31 10.33
C ILE A 133 10.08 17.53 11.21
N LEU A 134 10.54 16.61 12.06
CA LEU A 134 9.69 15.81 12.94
C LEU A 134 8.80 16.65 13.87
N VAL A 135 9.35 17.72 14.46
CA VAL A 135 8.63 18.61 15.40
C VAL A 135 7.86 19.74 14.70
N ASP A 136 8.04 19.95 13.40
CA ASP A 136 7.38 21.02 12.66
C ASP A 136 5.91 20.68 12.38
N ARG A 137 5.00 21.31 13.11
CA ARG A 137 3.54 21.14 12.94
C ARG A 137 2.99 21.70 11.62
N SER A 138 3.77 22.49 10.86
CA SER A 138 3.41 22.92 9.52
C SER A 138 3.83 21.91 8.44
N ALA A 139 4.76 21.01 8.74
CA ALA A 139 5.14 19.93 7.84
C ALA A 139 4.02 18.88 7.75
N LYS A 140 3.83 18.32 6.55
CA LYS A 140 2.80 17.30 6.31
C LYS A 140 3.06 16.05 7.16
N PRO A 141 2.01 15.37 7.67
CA PRO A 141 2.20 14.25 8.59
C PRO A 141 3.10 13.13 8.04
N ARG A 142 2.96 12.73 6.77
CA ARG A 142 3.83 11.70 6.15
C ARG A 142 5.31 12.10 6.13
N VAL A 143 5.61 13.38 5.87
CA VAL A 143 6.99 13.92 5.89
C VAL A 143 7.56 13.89 7.32
N ARG A 144 6.72 14.11 8.35
CA ARG A 144 7.12 13.97 9.76
C ARG A 144 7.36 12.52 10.16
N TYR A 145 6.54 11.58 9.69
CA TYR A 145 6.78 10.14 9.90
C TYR A 145 8.10 9.70 9.24
N ALA A 146 8.34 10.15 7.99
CA ALA A 146 9.61 9.94 7.30
C ALA A 146 10.81 10.54 8.07
N ALA A 147 10.62 11.66 8.79
CA ALA A 147 11.67 12.25 9.60
C ALA A 147 11.98 11.44 10.88
N ALA A 148 10.95 10.88 11.54
CA ALA A 148 11.15 9.90 12.60
C ALA A 148 11.88 8.65 12.06
N GLN A 149 11.42 8.11 10.93
CA GLN A 149 12.07 6.99 10.24
C GLN A 149 13.54 7.28 9.95
N ALA A 150 13.86 8.43 9.35
CA ALA A 150 15.21 8.79 8.97
C ALA A 150 16.14 8.90 10.19
N LEU A 151 15.64 9.35 11.35
CA LEU A 151 16.38 9.31 12.62
C LEU A 151 16.60 7.86 13.10
N GLY A 152 15.59 7.00 13.01
CA GLY A 152 15.71 5.58 13.38
C GLY A 152 16.67 4.80 12.47
N ILE A 153 16.61 5.06 11.15
CA ILE A 153 17.57 4.55 10.17
C ILE A 153 18.98 5.04 10.49
N LEU A 154 19.15 6.33 10.81
CA LEU A 154 20.47 6.89 11.13
C LEU A 154 21.05 6.23 12.39
N GLY A 155 20.23 5.99 13.42
CA GLY A 155 20.55 5.12 14.56
C GLY A 155 21.69 5.60 15.47
N SER A 156 22.24 6.80 15.25
CA SER A 156 23.24 7.38 16.15
C SER A 156 22.65 7.74 17.51
N ARG A 157 23.51 7.87 18.54
CA ARG A 157 23.09 8.28 19.89
C ARG A 157 22.34 9.62 19.88
N GLU A 158 22.75 10.54 19.02
CA GLU A 158 22.10 11.85 18.85
C GLU A 158 20.71 11.72 18.21
N ALA A 159 20.54 10.79 17.26
CA ALA A 159 19.24 10.53 16.63
C ALA A 159 18.26 9.84 17.58
N MET A 160 18.74 8.87 18.38
CA MET A 160 17.95 8.22 19.43
C MET A 160 17.50 9.23 20.49
N TYR A 161 18.41 10.06 20.98
CA TYR A 161 18.07 11.13 21.93
C TYR A 161 17.05 12.12 21.34
N ALA A 162 17.16 12.47 20.05
CA ALA A 162 16.18 13.32 19.38
C ALA A 162 14.79 12.67 19.28
N LEU A 163 14.72 11.37 18.98
CA LEU A 163 13.46 10.61 18.96
C LEU A 163 12.81 10.56 20.34
N GLU A 164 13.57 10.23 21.39
CA GLU A 164 13.09 10.18 22.78
C GLU A 164 12.57 11.55 23.26
N GLN A 165 13.32 12.62 22.97
CA GLN A 165 12.91 13.99 23.32
C GLN A 165 11.69 14.47 22.52
N ALA A 166 11.53 14.04 21.28
CA ALA A 166 10.34 14.33 20.47
C ALA A 166 9.12 13.55 20.99
N GLY A 167 9.26 12.25 21.24
CA GLY A 167 8.19 11.39 21.76
C GLY A 167 7.65 11.83 23.11
N ALA A 168 8.51 12.37 23.99
CA ALA A 168 8.10 12.93 25.28
C ALA A 168 7.35 14.29 25.20
N ARG A 169 7.27 14.92 24.02
CA ARG A 169 6.70 16.28 23.84
C ARG A 169 5.59 16.36 22.79
N ILE A 170 5.54 15.41 21.86
CA ILE A 170 4.54 15.37 20.79
C ILE A 170 3.33 14.57 21.27
N ASP A 171 2.25 15.30 21.57
CA ASP A 171 0.91 14.74 21.81
C ASP A 171 0.11 14.64 20.50
N GLU A 172 0.64 13.86 19.56
CA GLU A 172 0.00 13.57 18.27
C GLU A 172 0.12 12.06 18.02
N PRO A 173 -0.90 11.24 18.35
CA PRO A 173 -0.77 9.78 18.48
C PRO A 173 -0.10 9.10 17.29
N LYS A 174 -0.40 9.60 16.09
CA LYS A 174 0.17 9.15 14.81
C LYS A 174 1.69 9.37 14.73
N VAL A 175 2.16 10.56 15.09
CA VAL A 175 3.60 10.90 15.09
C VAL A 175 4.32 10.16 16.21
N THR A 176 3.70 10.04 17.39
CA THR A 176 4.25 9.29 18.54
C THR A 176 4.44 7.81 18.20
N LEU A 177 3.50 7.19 17.48
CA LEU A 177 3.65 5.80 17.01
C LEU A 177 4.79 5.66 16.00
N ALA A 178 4.95 6.59 15.06
CA ALA A 178 6.09 6.60 14.13
C ALA A 178 7.44 6.76 14.85
N ILE A 179 7.51 7.58 15.91
CA ILE A 179 8.69 7.72 16.77
C ILE A 179 9.00 6.40 17.49
N ASN A 180 7.99 5.75 18.08
CA ASN A 180 8.17 4.48 18.78
C ASN A 180 8.65 3.36 17.83
N HIS A 181 8.10 3.30 16.62
CA HIS A 181 8.58 2.36 15.57
C HIS A 181 10.04 2.66 15.17
N ALA A 182 10.40 3.92 15.00
CA ALA A 182 11.78 4.31 14.68
C ALA A 182 12.77 3.96 15.81
N ILE A 183 12.36 4.10 17.07
CA ILE A 183 13.15 3.68 18.25
C ILE A 183 13.32 2.16 18.27
N ALA A 184 12.25 1.39 18.07
CA ALA A 184 12.31 -0.07 18.04
C ALA A 184 13.17 -0.58 16.87
N PHE A 185 13.05 0.03 15.69
CA PHE A 185 13.90 -0.27 14.52
C PHE A 185 15.38 -0.05 14.84
N ALA A 186 15.73 1.12 15.38
CA ALA A 186 17.12 1.49 15.66
C ALA A 186 17.81 0.61 16.71
N LYS A 187 17.03 0.01 17.62
CA LYS A 187 17.52 -0.95 18.61
C LYS A 187 17.53 -2.41 18.13
N GLY A 188 16.98 -2.69 16.94
CA GLY A 188 16.79 -4.05 16.44
C GLY A 188 15.64 -4.82 17.11
N GLU A 189 14.80 -4.16 17.92
CA GLU A 189 13.65 -4.76 18.63
C GLU A 189 12.52 -5.20 17.68
N LEU A 190 12.56 -4.78 16.41
CA LEU A 190 11.56 -5.20 15.40
C LEU A 190 11.73 -6.67 14.96
N ASP A 191 12.93 -7.26 15.02
CA ASP A 191 13.18 -8.62 14.50
C ASP A 191 13.08 -9.75 15.55
N THR A 192 12.72 -9.45 16.81
CA THR A 192 13.11 -10.31 17.95
C THR A 192 12.06 -11.22 18.59
N GLU A 193 10.77 -11.18 18.22
CA GLU A 193 9.74 -11.96 18.92
C GLU A 193 9.25 -13.22 18.17
N LYS A 194 9.19 -14.34 18.91
CA LYS A 194 8.50 -15.56 18.51
C LYS A 194 7.04 -15.49 18.96
N ILE A 195 6.13 -15.75 18.05
CA ILE A 195 4.68 -15.75 18.26
C ILE A 195 4.27 -16.83 19.29
N ASP A 196 3.44 -16.47 20.27
CA ASP A 196 2.75 -17.42 21.16
C ASP A 196 1.69 -18.20 20.35
N PRO A 197 1.77 -19.54 20.19
CA PRO A 197 1.01 -20.26 19.17
C PRO A 197 -0.52 -20.33 19.35
N VAL A 198 -1.13 -19.78 20.42
CA VAL A 198 -2.58 -19.92 20.65
C VAL A 198 -3.29 -18.60 20.95
N ASN A 199 -4.12 -18.14 20.01
CA ASN A 199 -5.20 -17.19 20.33
C ASN A 199 -6.37 -17.96 20.95
N LYS A 200 -6.83 -17.63 22.17
CA LYS A 200 -8.09 -18.21 22.65
C LYS A 200 -9.26 -17.52 21.99
N ALA A 201 -10.37 -18.24 21.85
CA ALA A 201 -11.55 -17.71 21.19
C ALA A 201 -12.10 -16.46 21.89
N GLY A 202 -12.25 -15.37 21.15
CA GLY A 202 -12.70 -14.08 21.68
C GLY A 202 -11.58 -13.10 22.06
N GLU A 203 -10.33 -13.55 22.13
CA GLU A 203 -9.18 -12.67 22.40
C GLU A 203 -8.84 -11.81 21.17
N ARG A 204 -8.26 -10.62 21.43
CA ARG A 204 -7.58 -9.76 20.45
C ARG A 204 -6.10 -9.88 20.77
N ASP A 205 -5.28 -10.06 19.74
CA ASP A 205 -3.83 -10.08 19.91
C ASP A 205 -3.12 -9.23 18.83
N VAL A 206 -1.97 -8.67 19.20
CA VAL A 206 -1.04 -7.98 18.30
C VAL A 206 0.19 -8.87 18.22
N ARG A 207 0.46 -9.40 17.03
CA ARG A 207 1.49 -10.42 16.79
C ARG A 207 2.41 -9.97 15.68
N ARG A 208 3.63 -10.51 15.66
CA ARG A 208 4.63 -10.23 14.63
C ARG A 208 5.01 -11.48 13.87
N TYR A 209 4.87 -11.46 12.54
CA TYR A 209 5.30 -12.54 11.65
C TYR A 209 6.28 -12.00 10.61
N GLN A 210 7.49 -12.58 10.56
CA GLN A 210 8.58 -12.17 9.66
C GLN A 210 8.84 -10.64 9.66
N GLY A 211 8.89 -10.02 10.84
CA GLY A 211 9.12 -8.57 10.96
C GLY A 211 7.93 -7.70 10.51
N VAL A 212 6.72 -8.24 10.42
CA VAL A 212 5.48 -7.49 10.11
C VAL A 212 4.47 -7.72 11.22
N ASP A 213 3.95 -6.62 11.77
CA ASP A 213 2.90 -6.68 12.80
C ASP A 213 1.54 -6.97 12.17
N TYR A 214 0.68 -7.67 12.91
CA TYR A 214 -0.69 -7.92 12.51
C TYR A 214 -1.59 -8.08 13.73
N GLN A 215 -2.85 -7.69 13.56
CA GLN A 215 -3.91 -7.92 14.54
C GLN A 215 -4.81 -9.04 14.05
N PHE A 216 -5.12 -9.98 14.95
CA PHE A 216 -5.98 -11.11 14.65
C PHE A 216 -7.09 -11.29 15.68
N TYR A 217 -8.25 -11.75 15.21
CA TYR A 217 -9.39 -12.13 16.04
C TYR A 217 -9.93 -13.49 15.60
N TYR A 218 -10.00 -14.43 16.55
CA TYR A 218 -10.69 -15.70 16.37
C TYR A 218 -12.13 -15.63 16.90
N PRO A 219 -13.15 -15.98 16.09
CA PRO A 219 -14.53 -15.90 16.51
C PRO A 219 -14.88 -16.98 17.54
N THR A 220 -15.63 -16.59 18.58
CA THR A 220 -16.19 -17.52 19.57
C THR A 220 -17.32 -18.38 19.02
N VAL A 221 -17.98 -17.93 17.95
CA VAL A 221 -19.11 -18.61 17.31
C VAL A 221 -18.60 -19.29 16.03
N ARG A 222 -18.52 -20.62 16.04
CA ARG A 222 -18.31 -21.42 14.82
C ARG A 222 -19.59 -21.41 13.96
N ALA A 223 -19.44 -21.62 12.66
CA ALA A 223 -20.57 -21.77 11.76
C ALA A 223 -21.47 -22.93 12.21
N ARG A 224 -22.80 -22.76 12.13
CA ARG A 224 -23.78 -23.75 12.62
C ARG A 224 -23.63 -25.15 12.00
N ASN A 225 -22.99 -25.25 10.84
CA ASN A 225 -22.82 -26.49 10.08
C ASN A 225 -21.49 -27.20 10.37
N GLY A 226 -20.64 -26.65 11.26
CA GLY A 226 -19.30 -27.18 11.54
C GLY A 226 -18.20 -26.68 10.60
N ASP A 227 -18.53 -25.87 9.59
CA ASP A 227 -17.57 -25.24 8.68
C ASP A 227 -16.55 -24.36 9.44
N LYS A 228 -15.31 -24.34 8.95
CA LYS A 228 -14.26 -23.44 9.45
C LYS A 228 -14.70 -21.97 9.23
N PRO A 229 -14.47 -21.06 10.20
CA PRO A 229 -14.71 -19.64 10.00
C PRO A 229 -13.97 -19.13 8.76
N ARG A 230 -14.61 -18.31 7.92
CA ARG A 230 -13.92 -17.63 6.81
C ARG A 230 -13.17 -16.39 7.32
N LEU A 231 -12.08 -16.02 6.65
CA LEU A 231 -11.29 -14.84 6.98
C LEU A 231 -11.88 -13.55 6.37
N LEU A 232 -12.05 -12.52 7.19
CA LEU A 232 -12.17 -11.12 6.80
C LEU A 232 -10.80 -10.44 6.97
N ALA A 233 -10.15 -10.06 5.86
CA ALA A 233 -8.95 -9.26 5.88
C ALA A 233 -9.29 -7.77 5.65
N CYS A 234 -8.79 -6.91 6.53
CA CYS A 234 -9.04 -5.47 6.48
C CYS A 234 -7.74 -4.68 6.33
N PHE A 235 -7.77 -3.67 5.46
CA PHE A 235 -6.64 -2.84 5.08
C PHE A 235 -6.94 -1.38 5.44
N HIS A 236 -5.99 -0.72 6.11
CA HIS A 236 -6.14 0.66 6.59
C HIS A 236 -6.02 1.68 5.45
N ASP A 237 -5.97 2.98 5.75
CA ASP A 237 -5.64 3.99 4.72
C ASP A 237 -4.14 4.27 4.78
N TYR A 238 -3.74 5.02 5.81
CA TYR A 238 -2.37 5.26 6.23
C TYR A 238 -2.07 4.48 7.53
N ASP A 239 -0.80 4.36 7.87
CA ASP A 239 -0.16 3.36 8.77
C ASP A 239 -0.65 3.36 10.24
N LEU A 240 -1.61 4.21 10.58
CA LEU A 240 -1.86 4.72 11.91
C LEU A 240 -3.37 4.76 12.23
N ASP A 241 -4.16 3.94 11.53
CA ASP A 241 -5.59 3.69 11.81
C ASP A 241 -5.93 2.18 11.86
N TRP A 242 -4.90 1.31 11.85
CA TRP A 242 -5.07 -0.14 11.88
C TRP A 242 -5.86 -0.64 13.10
N ASP A 243 -5.67 -0.03 14.28
CA ASP A 243 -6.48 -0.27 15.49
C ASP A 243 -7.97 0.00 15.27
N SER A 244 -8.31 1.15 14.67
CA SER A 244 -9.70 1.52 14.38
C SER A 244 -10.30 0.57 13.36
N VAL A 245 -9.58 0.30 12.27
CA VAL A 245 -9.99 -0.61 11.19
C VAL A 245 -10.20 -2.02 11.72
N PHE A 246 -9.32 -2.51 12.58
CA PHE A 246 -9.49 -3.78 13.27
C PHE A 246 -10.71 -3.76 14.18
N ALA A 247 -10.89 -2.76 15.04
CA ALA A 247 -12.06 -2.66 15.92
C ALA A 247 -13.39 -2.59 15.13
N TYR A 248 -13.42 -1.89 14.00
CA TYR A 248 -14.57 -1.87 13.09
C TYR A 248 -14.84 -3.24 12.47
N CYS A 249 -13.83 -3.88 11.90
CA CYS A 249 -13.95 -5.18 11.23
C CYS A 249 -14.25 -6.32 12.22
N GLN A 250 -13.55 -6.39 13.34
CA GLN A 250 -13.73 -7.39 14.40
C GLN A 250 -15.19 -7.43 14.87
N LYS A 251 -15.80 -6.26 15.09
CA LYS A 251 -17.20 -6.18 15.53
C LYS A 251 -18.15 -6.85 14.54
N ARG A 252 -17.94 -6.68 13.22
CA ARG A 252 -18.81 -7.27 12.19
C ARG A 252 -18.49 -8.73 11.96
N ALA A 253 -17.21 -9.08 11.95
CA ALA A 253 -16.76 -10.45 11.83
C ALA A 253 -17.34 -11.32 12.96
N ARG A 254 -17.42 -10.80 14.19
CA ARG A 254 -18.12 -11.44 15.32
C ARG A 254 -19.59 -11.73 15.00
N ASP A 255 -20.32 -10.72 14.52
CA ASP A 255 -21.76 -10.84 14.23
C ASP A 255 -22.06 -11.82 13.06
N HIS A 256 -21.04 -12.10 12.22
CA HIS A 256 -21.13 -13.00 11.06
C HIS A 256 -20.33 -14.31 11.16
N GLY A 257 -19.69 -14.61 12.31
CA GLY A 257 -18.92 -15.84 12.52
C GLY A 257 -17.61 -15.93 11.71
N LEU A 258 -17.02 -14.79 11.37
CA LEU A 258 -15.78 -14.67 10.61
C LEU A 258 -14.58 -14.40 11.54
N ALA A 259 -13.39 -14.84 11.11
CA ALA A 259 -12.13 -14.36 11.70
C ALA A 259 -11.76 -12.99 11.12
N THR A 260 -10.94 -12.21 11.83
CA THR A 260 -10.43 -10.92 11.32
C THR A 260 -8.91 -10.91 11.31
N LEU A 261 -8.32 -10.43 10.21
CA LEU A 261 -6.90 -10.12 10.08
C LEU A 261 -6.74 -8.66 9.62
N VAL A 262 -5.87 -7.91 10.28
CA VAL A 262 -5.35 -6.62 9.80
C VAL A 262 -3.83 -6.73 9.82
N VAL A 263 -3.20 -6.70 8.65
CA VAL A 263 -1.74 -6.62 8.55
C VAL A 263 -1.33 -5.15 8.69
N HIS A 264 -0.34 -4.87 9.53
CA HIS A 264 0.23 -3.55 9.69
C HIS A 264 1.28 -3.32 8.62
N TYR A 265 0.87 -2.63 7.55
CA TYR A 265 1.82 -2.02 6.64
C TYR A 265 2.32 -0.74 7.28
N ASP A 266 3.49 -0.82 7.90
CA ASP A 266 4.18 0.34 8.44
C ASP A 266 4.84 1.15 7.31
N PHE A 267 4.93 2.47 7.52
CA PHE A 267 5.51 3.36 6.52
C PHE A 267 6.99 3.07 6.22
N LEU A 268 7.70 2.44 7.17
CA LEU A 268 9.14 2.24 7.07
C LEU A 268 9.46 1.14 6.05
N THR A 269 8.73 0.03 6.15
CA THR A 269 8.89 -1.18 5.33
C THR A 269 8.02 -1.13 4.06
N PHE A 270 6.85 -0.49 4.12
CA PHE A 270 5.85 -0.50 3.06
C PHE A 270 5.28 0.90 2.69
N PRO A 271 6.12 1.90 2.39
CA PRO A 271 5.69 3.29 2.12
C PRO A 271 4.68 3.42 0.97
N ASN A 272 4.63 2.43 0.06
CA ASN A 272 3.68 2.39 -1.07
C ASN A 272 2.84 1.09 -1.08
N TYR A 273 2.46 0.54 0.08
CA TYR A 273 1.74 -0.75 0.15
C TYR A 273 0.44 -0.78 -0.67
N GLY A 274 -0.27 0.35 -0.78
CA GLY A 274 -1.48 0.50 -1.62
C GLY A 274 -1.26 0.20 -3.11
N THR A 275 -0.02 0.28 -3.58
CA THR A 275 0.43 -0.10 -4.92
C THR A 275 1.36 -1.32 -4.87
N PHE A 276 1.13 -2.23 -3.90
CA PHE A 276 1.92 -3.44 -3.59
C PHE A 276 3.36 -3.21 -3.10
N ASN A 277 3.78 -1.95 -2.90
CA ASN A 277 5.15 -1.60 -2.53
C ASN A 277 6.19 -2.16 -3.52
N LEU A 278 5.93 -1.99 -4.82
CA LEU A 278 6.81 -2.48 -5.88
C LEU A 278 8.20 -1.86 -5.80
N GLY A 279 9.23 -2.64 -6.15
CA GLY A 279 10.63 -2.25 -5.96
C GLY A 279 11.14 -2.39 -4.52
N GLY A 280 10.26 -2.71 -3.56
CA GLY A 280 10.61 -3.02 -2.18
C GLY A 280 10.03 -4.37 -1.74
N ARG A 281 9.84 -4.52 -0.41
CA ARG A 281 9.19 -5.71 0.15
C ARG A 281 7.72 -5.73 -0.28
N ARG A 282 7.34 -6.72 -1.09
CA ARG A 282 6.01 -6.84 -1.71
C ARG A 282 4.89 -7.06 -0.69
N ALA A 283 3.97 -6.11 -0.59
CA ALA A 283 2.87 -6.15 0.38
C ALA A 283 1.87 -7.28 0.12
N ASP A 284 1.57 -7.59 -1.15
CA ASP A 284 0.64 -8.66 -1.53
C ASP A 284 1.15 -10.05 -1.12
N LYS A 285 2.47 -10.29 -1.19
CA LYS A 285 3.09 -11.54 -0.72
C LYS A 285 3.04 -11.66 0.79
N VAL A 286 3.42 -10.58 1.49
CA VAL A 286 3.33 -10.49 2.95
C VAL A 286 1.90 -10.75 3.45
N PHE A 287 0.88 -10.20 2.79
CA PHE A 287 -0.51 -10.51 3.11
C PHE A 287 -0.82 -12.01 2.98
N LEU A 288 -0.44 -12.63 1.85
CA LEU A 288 -0.67 -14.05 1.59
C LEU A 288 0.03 -14.92 2.63
N ASP A 289 1.30 -14.65 2.92
CA ASP A 289 2.09 -15.42 3.90
C ASP A 289 1.49 -15.32 5.32
N VAL A 290 1.08 -14.13 5.76
CA VAL A 290 0.40 -13.93 7.05
C VAL A 290 -0.98 -14.59 7.06
N ALA A 291 -1.76 -14.46 5.98
CA ALA A 291 -3.09 -15.06 5.86
C ALA A 291 -3.05 -16.59 5.90
N GLU A 292 -2.07 -17.21 5.25
CA GLU A 292 -1.86 -18.66 5.24
C GLU A 292 -1.30 -19.17 6.57
N TYR A 293 -0.42 -18.40 7.22
CA TYR A 293 0.02 -18.67 8.58
C TYR A 293 -1.15 -18.67 9.57
N VAL A 294 -1.95 -17.60 9.65
CA VAL A 294 -3.09 -17.56 10.59
C VAL A 294 -4.18 -18.57 10.24
N ALA A 295 -4.34 -18.92 8.96
CA ALA A 295 -5.27 -19.96 8.54
C ALA A 295 -4.94 -21.34 9.10
N LYS A 296 -3.66 -21.69 9.07
CA LYS A 296 -3.13 -22.94 9.62
C LYS A 296 -3.20 -22.97 11.13
N GLU A 297 -2.71 -21.93 11.82
CA GLU A 297 -2.61 -21.94 13.29
C GLU A 297 -3.97 -21.79 13.99
N ALA A 298 -4.92 -21.05 13.39
CA ALA A 298 -6.26 -20.85 13.98
C ALA A 298 -7.32 -21.83 13.47
N ASP A 299 -7.01 -22.74 12.55
CA ASP A 299 -7.96 -23.66 11.90
C ASP A 299 -9.15 -22.92 11.25
N ILE A 300 -8.84 -21.94 10.38
CA ILE A 300 -9.83 -21.15 9.63
C ILE A 300 -9.71 -21.34 8.11
N GLU A 301 -10.72 -20.89 7.36
CA GLU A 301 -10.74 -20.88 5.90
C GLU A 301 -10.26 -19.52 5.35
N ALA A 302 -9.14 -19.53 4.62
CA ALA A 302 -8.53 -18.35 3.99
C ALA A 302 -8.22 -18.55 2.49
N ARG A 303 -8.76 -19.61 1.87
CA ARG A 303 -8.72 -19.79 0.42
C ARG A 303 -9.57 -18.73 -0.29
N GLU A 304 -10.80 -18.51 0.17
CA GLU A 304 -11.71 -17.46 -0.32
C GLU A 304 -12.03 -16.47 0.81
N MET A 305 -11.42 -15.29 0.75
CA MET A 305 -11.44 -14.29 1.82
C MET A 305 -12.44 -13.17 1.54
N TYR A 306 -13.00 -12.59 2.60
CA TYR A 306 -13.66 -11.29 2.53
C TYR A 306 -12.60 -10.20 2.64
N LEU A 307 -12.60 -9.20 1.76
CA LEU A 307 -11.65 -8.08 1.83
C LEU A 307 -12.38 -6.75 2.07
N TYR A 308 -11.81 -5.90 2.92
CA TYR A 308 -12.24 -4.52 3.10
C TYR A 308 -11.03 -3.58 3.06
N GLY A 309 -11.10 -2.49 2.29
CA GLY A 309 -10.06 -1.46 2.27
C GLY A 309 -10.59 -0.06 2.04
N ILE A 310 -9.94 0.93 2.62
CA ILE A 310 -10.21 2.37 2.42
C ILE A 310 -8.90 3.13 2.11
N GLY A 311 -8.97 4.16 1.26
CA GLY A 311 -7.83 4.94 0.81
C GLY A 311 -6.69 4.08 0.25
N GLY A 312 -5.51 4.10 0.87
CA GLY A 312 -4.37 3.24 0.53
C GLY A 312 -4.69 1.74 0.55
N GLY A 313 -5.44 1.26 1.54
CA GLY A 313 -5.90 -0.12 1.60
C GLY A 313 -7.02 -0.42 0.60
N GLY A 314 -7.80 0.58 0.21
CA GLY A 314 -8.72 0.46 -0.92
C GLY A 314 -7.97 0.24 -2.23
N ALA A 315 -6.92 1.04 -2.46
CA ALA A 315 -6.01 0.91 -3.58
C ALA A 315 -5.31 -0.46 -3.62
N PHE A 316 -4.92 -1.00 -2.45
CA PHE A 316 -4.42 -2.37 -2.31
C PHE A 316 -5.48 -3.40 -2.68
N VAL A 317 -6.68 -3.33 -2.10
CA VAL A 317 -7.75 -4.34 -2.29
C VAL A 317 -8.18 -4.43 -3.75
N GLN A 318 -8.33 -3.31 -4.47
CA GLN A 318 -8.63 -3.35 -5.91
C GLN A 318 -7.57 -4.13 -6.69
N ARG A 319 -6.29 -3.76 -6.52
CA ARG A 319 -5.16 -4.43 -7.20
C ARG A 319 -5.05 -5.91 -6.78
N PHE A 320 -5.31 -6.23 -5.53
CA PHE A 320 -5.30 -7.61 -5.01
C PHE A 320 -6.43 -8.44 -5.61
N VAL A 321 -7.65 -7.91 -5.73
CA VAL A 321 -8.78 -8.61 -6.36
C VAL A 321 -8.55 -8.80 -7.87
N MET A 322 -7.88 -7.86 -8.55
CA MET A 322 -7.53 -7.97 -9.97
C MET A 322 -6.44 -9.02 -10.27
N THR A 323 -5.55 -9.28 -9.30
CA THR A 323 -4.37 -10.15 -9.47
C THR A 323 -4.53 -11.52 -8.82
N HIS A 324 -5.39 -11.63 -7.81
CA HIS A 324 -5.70 -12.84 -7.07
C HIS A 324 -7.22 -13.11 -6.96
N PRO A 325 -8.05 -12.98 -8.03
CA PRO A 325 -9.52 -13.06 -7.92
C PRO A 325 -10.02 -14.40 -7.35
N LYS A 326 -9.28 -15.48 -7.59
CA LYS A 326 -9.55 -16.83 -7.03
C LYS A 326 -9.36 -16.93 -5.50
N ARG A 327 -8.86 -15.87 -4.85
CA ARG A 327 -8.73 -15.76 -3.38
C ARG A 327 -9.88 -14.98 -2.72
N ILE A 328 -10.90 -14.57 -3.48
CA ILE A 328 -11.89 -13.59 -3.04
C ILE A 328 -13.29 -14.22 -2.94
N ALA A 329 -13.86 -14.20 -1.74
CA ALA A 329 -15.28 -14.49 -1.52
C ALA A 329 -16.14 -13.27 -1.84
N ARG A 330 -15.75 -12.10 -1.31
CA ARG A 330 -16.35 -10.78 -1.62
C ARG A 330 -15.40 -9.66 -1.18
N ALA A 331 -15.32 -8.57 -1.94
CA ALA A 331 -14.43 -7.45 -1.61
C ALA A 331 -15.15 -6.09 -1.63
N PHE A 332 -14.75 -5.19 -0.74
CA PHE A 332 -15.14 -3.78 -0.77
C PHE A 332 -13.88 -2.92 -0.71
N ALA A 333 -13.72 -2.01 -1.67
CA ALA A 333 -12.63 -1.05 -1.69
C ALA A 333 -13.18 0.37 -1.91
N ALA A 334 -12.71 1.32 -1.12
CA ALA A 334 -12.97 2.74 -1.34
C ALA A 334 -11.65 3.48 -1.48
N SER A 335 -11.38 4.17 -2.59
CA SER A 335 -10.11 4.88 -2.79
C SER A 335 -10.22 6.02 -3.80
N SER A 336 -9.28 6.95 -3.77
CA SER A 336 -9.00 7.90 -4.85
C SER A 336 -7.83 7.46 -5.75
N ASN A 337 -7.05 6.44 -5.35
CA ASN A 337 -5.87 5.94 -6.07
C ASN A 337 -6.08 4.50 -6.59
N PHE A 338 -7.12 4.31 -7.38
CA PHE A 338 -7.34 3.06 -8.10
C PHE A 338 -6.48 2.97 -9.37
N LEU A 339 -6.05 1.76 -9.71
CA LEU A 339 -5.44 1.41 -10.98
C LEU A 339 -6.39 1.78 -12.13
N ARG A 340 -5.85 2.38 -13.19
CA ARG A 340 -6.55 2.77 -14.42
C ARG A 340 -6.62 1.59 -15.38
N LEU A 341 -7.70 1.50 -16.16
CA LEU A 341 -7.86 0.43 -17.16
C LEU A 341 -7.18 0.77 -18.50
N ASP A 342 -5.97 1.33 -18.42
CA ASP A 342 -5.14 1.64 -19.58
C ASP A 342 -4.17 0.47 -19.86
N THR A 343 -4.06 0.07 -21.12
CA THR A 343 -3.21 -1.05 -21.57
C THR A 343 -1.77 -0.63 -21.92
N ASN A 344 -1.50 0.66 -21.96
CA ASN A 344 -0.18 1.24 -22.24
C ASN A 344 0.60 1.54 -20.95
N GLU A 345 -0.12 1.95 -19.89
CA GLU A 345 0.44 2.21 -18.55
C GLU A 345 0.83 0.92 -17.82
N LEU A 346 1.99 0.95 -17.14
CA LEU A 346 2.51 -0.17 -16.36
C LEU A 346 1.79 -0.32 -15.02
N PHE A 347 1.60 -1.56 -14.58
CA PHE A 347 1.21 -1.87 -13.21
C PHE A 347 2.26 -1.25 -12.24
N PRO A 348 1.85 -0.54 -11.18
CA PRO A 348 0.55 -0.60 -10.51
C PRO A 348 -0.46 0.48 -10.95
N ASP A 349 -0.13 1.30 -11.93
CA ASP A 349 -0.97 2.42 -12.37
C ASP A 349 -1.90 2.00 -13.52
N GLY A 350 -1.44 1.13 -14.41
CA GLY A 350 -2.23 0.53 -15.50
C GLY A 350 -2.19 -1.00 -15.60
N LEU A 351 -2.66 -1.53 -16.73
CA LEU A 351 -2.83 -2.97 -16.99
C LEU A 351 -1.58 -3.68 -17.55
N LYS A 352 -0.59 -2.95 -18.05
CA LYS A 352 0.61 -3.53 -18.69
C LYS A 352 1.52 -4.18 -17.63
N PRO A 353 2.06 -5.40 -17.85
CA PRO A 353 2.90 -6.08 -16.86
C PRO A 353 4.11 -5.25 -16.42
N SER A 354 4.34 -5.16 -15.10
CA SER A 354 5.42 -4.36 -14.53
C SER A 354 6.74 -5.13 -14.46
N PRO A 355 7.90 -4.52 -14.81
CA PRO A 355 9.20 -5.16 -14.60
C PRO A 355 9.52 -5.42 -13.11
N LEU A 356 8.87 -4.71 -12.18
CA LEU A 356 8.96 -4.91 -10.72
C LEU A 356 8.17 -6.10 -10.19
N ALA A 357 7.26 -6.60 -11.00
CA ALA A 357 6.21 -7.51 -10.59
C ALA A 357 5.94 -8.49 -11.73
N LYS A 358 7.01 -9.13 -12.23
CA LYS A 358 6.94 -10.12 -13.31
C LYS A 358 6.07 -11.34 -12.94
N ASP A 359 5.87 -11.56 -11.64
CA ASP A 359 4.97 -12.54 -11.06
C ASP A 359 3.49 -12.10 -11.03
N VAL A 360 3.21 -10.82 -11.29
CA VAL A 360 1.86 -10.25 -11.25
C VAL A 360 1.24 -10.28 -12.64
N SER A 361 0.15 -11.03 -12.75
CA SER A 361 -0.76 -11.03 -13.88
C SER A 361 -2.14 -10.54 -13.45
N ILE A 362 -2.74 -9.62 -14.21
CA ILE A 362 -4.14 -9.23 -14.02
C ILE A 362 -5.05 -10.24 -14.72
N ASP A 363 -5.91 -10.90 -13.95
CA ASP A 363 -6.90 -11.86 -14.46
C ASP A 363 -8.24 -11.13 -14.63
N MET A 364 -8.34 -10.31 -15.68
CA MET A 364 -9.51 -9.47 -15.95
C MET A 364 -10.80 -10.29 -16.07
N TYR A 365 -10.70 -11.48 -16.67
CA TYR A 365 -11.83 -12.40 -16.85
C TYR A 365 -12.43 -12.85 -15.51
N ASN A 366 -11.61 -13.27 -14.54
CA ASN A 366 -12.13 -13.64 -13.22
C ASN A 366 -12.40 -12.41 -12.33
N PHE A 367 -11.71 -11.28 -12.55
CA PHE A 367 -11.98 -10.01 -11.87
C PHE A 367 -13.41 -9.53 -12.11
N VAL A 368 -13.88 -9.41 -13.37
CA VAL A 368 -15.26 -8.95 -13.65
C VAL A 368 -16.34 -9.92 -13.13
N LYS A 369 -15.94 -11.18 -12.93
CA LYS A 369 -16.75 -12.25 -12.33
C LYS A 369 -16.65 -12.30 -10.80
N THR A 370 -15.84 -11.47 -10.15
CA THR A 370 -15.71 -11.45 -8.68
C THR A 370 -16.75 -10.52 -8.05
N ASP A 371 -17.30 -10.89 -6.90
CA ASP A 371 -18.15 -10.01 -6.10
C ASP A 371 -17.28 -8.92 -5.45
N VAL A 372 -17.07 -7.80 -6.16
CA VAL A 372 -16.30 -6.64 -5.68
C VAL A 372 -17.08 -5.33 -5.82
N ARG A 373 -17.07 -4.49 -4.78
CA ARG A 373 -17.59 -3.12 -4.85
C ARG A 373 -16.46 -2.11 -4.72
N LEU A 374 -16.32 -1.24 -5.72
CA LEU A 374 -15.35 -0.15 -5.78
C LEU A 374 -16.05 1.19 -5.60
N VAL A 375 -15.59 2.00 -4.65
CA VAL A 375 -16.14 3.34 -4.38
C VAL A 375 -15.04 4.38 -4.58
N PHE A 376 -15.17 5.16 -5.65
CA PHE A 376 -14.20 6.20 -6.01
C PHE A 376 -14.41 7.44 -5.12
N LEU A 377 -13.41 7.80 -4.31
CA LEU A 377 -13.48 8.90 -3.32
C LEU A 377 -13.24 10.28 -3.97
N GLU A 378 -13.87 11.33 -3.43
CA GLU A 378 -14.14 12.63 -4.09
C GLU A 378 -12.98 13.28 -4.89
N GLY A 379 -13.32 13.84 -6.06
CA GLY A 379 -12.45 14.64 -6.92
C GLY A 379 -13.03 14.72 -8.34
N GLY A 380 -12.85 15.84 -9.07
CA GLY A 380 -13.45 16.03 -10.40
C GLY A 380 -13.02 14.95 -11.41
N ASP A 381 -11.71 14.76 -11.54
CA ASP A 381 -11.10 13.73 -12.39
C ASP A 381 -11.43 12.31 -11.91
N VAL A 382 -11.70 12.16 -10.61
CA VAL A 382 -12.03 10.87 -9.98
C VAL A 382 -13.44 10.39 -10.37
N LEU A 383 -14.41 11.31 -10.56
CA LEU A 383 -15.74 10.97 -11.08
C LEU A 383 -15.67 10.54 -12.55
N TYR A 384 -14.84 11.23 -13.34
CA TYR A 384 -14.61 10.91 -14.74
C TYR A 384 -13.93 9.54 -14.88
N GLY A 385 -12.86 9.31 -14.09
CA GLY A 385 -12.18 8.02 -13.99
C GLY A 385 -13.09 6.88 -13.56
N ALA A 386 -13.96 7.08 -12.55
CA ALA A 386 -14.95 6.07 -12.13
C ALA A 386 -15.91 5.69 -13.27
N THR A 387 -16.34 6.68 -14.06
CA THR A 387 -17.25 6.50 -15.20
C THR A 387 -16.58 5.72 -16.33
N GLN A 388 -15.35 6.11 -16.71
CA GLN A 388 -14.55 5.39 -17.70
C GLN A 388 -14.24 3.96 -17.25
N PHE A 389 -13.85 3.77 -15.98
CA PHE A 389 -13.53 2.48 -15.39
C PHE A 389 -14.74 1.54 -15.46
N LYS A 390 -15.93 2.03 -15.09
CA LYS A 390 -17.18 1.28 -15.22
C LYS A 390 -17.50 0.92 -16.66
N GLN A 391 -17.43 1.88 -17.58
CA GLN A 391 -17.73 1.69 -19.01
C GLN A 391 -16.83 0.61 -19.63
N TYR A 392 -15.51 0.69 -19.40
CA TYR A 392 -14.55 -0.29 -19.90
C TYR A 392 -14.89 -1.72 -19.44
N LEU A 393 -15.22 -1.90 -18.16
CA LEU A 393 -15.59 -3.22 -17.65
C LEU A 393 -16.94 -3.72 -18.17
N GLU A 394 -17.90 -2.82 -18.43
CA GLU A 394 -19.20 -3.17 -19.02
C GLU A 394 -19.06 -3.59 -20.49
N ASP A 395 -18.20 -2.91 -21.25
CA ASP A 395 -17.89 -3.26 -22.64
C ASP A 395 -17.08 -4.56 -22.72
N TYR A 396 -16.01 -4.72 -21.92
CA TYR A 396 -15.25 -5.97 -21.81
C TYR A 396 -16.16 -7.16 -21.44
N ALA A 397 -17.03 -7.00 -20.45
CA ALA A 397 -17.94 -8.07 -20.06
C ALA A 397 -18.96 -8.42 -21.16
N ARG A 398 -19.42 -7.42 -21.94
CA ARG A 398 -20.32 -7.62 -23.09
C ARG A 398 -19.62 -8.39 -24.21
N GLU A 399 -18.38 -8.01 -24.54
CA GLU A 399 -17.55 -8.69 -25.55
C GLU A 399 -17.25 -10.14 -25.17
N GLN A 400 -16.96 -10.41 -23.90
CA GLN A 400 -16.66 -11.75 -23.39
C GLN A 400 -17.91 -12.59 -23.06
N GLY A 401 -19.13 -12.04 -23.20
CA GLY A 401 -20.39 -12.73 -22.86
C GLY A 401 -20.55 -13.04 -21.37
N ILE A 402 -19.98 -12.22 -20.49
CA ILE A 402 -19.92 -12.43 -19.04
C ILE A 402 -21.01 -11.64 -18.31
N THR A 403 -21.76 -12.31 -17.42
CA THR A 403 -22.55 -11.60 -16.40
C THR A 403 -21.63 -11.12 -15.27
N THR A 404 -21.57 -9.80 -15.08
CA THR A 404 -20.68 -9.16 -14.10
C THR A 404 -21.19 -9.34 -12.67
N ARG A 405 -20.26 -9.35 -11.69
CA ARG A 405 -20.59 -9.30 -10.25
C ARG A 405 -20.00 -8.09 -9.53
N TYR A 406 -19.24 -7.25 -10.23
CA TYR A 406 -18.70 -6.01 -9.68
C TYR A 406 -19.77 -4.91 -9.55
N GLU A 407 -19.54 -3.97 -8.64
CA GLU A 407 -20.27 -2.70 -8.49
C GLU A 407 -19.24 -1.55 -8.48
N VAL A 408 -19.49 -0.47 -9.22
CA VAL A 408 -18.65 0.75 -9.22
C VAL A 408 -19.54 1.95 -8.90
N ASP A 409 -19.24 2.64 -7.80
CA ASP A 409 -19.87 3.89 -7.39
C ASP A 409 -18.85 5.05 -7.41
N SER A 410 -19.34 6.27 -7.54
CA SER A 410 -18.54 7.50 -7.37
C SER A 410 -19.01 8.31 -6.15
N GLY A 411 -18.09 8.97 -5.45
CA GLY A 411 -18.39 9.69 -4.21
C GLY A 411 -19.39 10.84 -4.35
N SER A 412 -19.57 11.40 -5.56
CA SER A 412 -20.59 12.42 -5.82
C SER A 412 -22.01 11.87 -5.85
N GLU A 413 -22.18 10.59 -6.21
CA GLU A 413 -23.41 9.86 -5.94
C GLU A 413 -23.48 9.59 -4.43
N ARG A 414 -23.86 10.63 -3.67
CA ARG A 414 -24.18 10.58 -2.24
C ARG A 414 -24.86 9.25 -1.92
N ILE A 415 -24.17 8.32 -1.27
CA ILE A 415 -24.79 7.08 -0.76
C ILE A 415 -25.89 7.52 0.24
N PRO A 416 -27.21 7.50 -0.09
CA PRO A 416 -28.11 8.48 0.50
C PRO A 416 -28.38 8.25 2.00
N GLY A 417 -27.66 8.99 2.84
CA GLY A 417 -27.72 8.86 4.30
C GLY A 417 -27.13 7.54 4.82
N ARG A 418 -25.98 7.10 4.30
CA ARG A 418 -25.13 6.03 4.86
C ARG A 418 -23.67 6.44 4.85
N SER A 419 -22.89 6.01 5.84
CA SER A 419 -21.43 6.11 5.78
C SER A 419 -20.84 5.04 4.86
N ILE A 420 -19.60 5.25 4.38
CA ILE A 420 -18.85 4.25 3.58
C ILE A 420 -18.85 2.88 4.29
N TRP A 421 -18.63 2.87 5.60
CA TRP A 421 -18.70 1.69 6.46
C TRP A 421 -20.05 0.96 6.42
N GLN A 422 -21.18 1.69 6.44
CA GLN A 422 -22.51 1.08 6.35
C GLN A 422 -22.76 0.49 4.96
N SER A 423 -22.19 1.08 3.90
CA SER A 423 -22.22 0.50 2.54
C SER A 423 -21.40 -0.78 2.48
N ALA A 424 -20.19 -0.77 3.04
CA ALA A 424 -19.30 -1.92 3.11
C ALA A 424 -19.91 -3.09 3.90
N GLU A 425 -20.47 -2.84 5.08
CA GLU A 425 -21.12 -3.86 5.91
C GLU A 425 -22.28 -4.56 5.18
N GLN A 426 -23.12 -3.77 4.48
CA GLN A 426 -24.23 -4.30 3.70
C GLN A 426 -23.75 -5.09 2.47
N TYR A 427 -22.77 -4.55 1.74
CA TYR A 427 -22.23 -5.26 0.58
C TYR A 427 -21.56 -6.57 1.00
N LEU A 428 -20.67 -6.54 2.00
CA LEU A 428 -19.88 -7.70 2.40
C LEU A 428 -20.74 -8.84 2.98
N PHE A 429 -21.73 -8.55 3.83
CA PHE A 429 -22.35 -9.57 4.66
C PHE A 429 -23.84 -9.84 4.39
N TRP A 430 -24.57 -8.94 3.70
CA TRP A 430 -25.99 -9.17 3.40
C TRP A 430 -26.14 -9.96 2.09
N LYS A 431 -27.30 -10.61 1.90
CA LYS A 431 -27.60 -11.29 0.62
C LYS A 431 -28.05 -10.27 -0.43
N ARG A 432 -28.05 -10.69 -1.72
CA ARG A 432 -28.98 -10.11 -2.69
C ARG A 432 -30.44 -10.56 -2.36
N SER A 433 -31.48 -9.92 -2.90
CA SER A 433 -32.85 -9.80 -2.35
C SER A 433 -33.05 -9.11 -0.98
N ASP A 434 -32.10 -9.22 -0.01
CA ASP A 434 -32.19 -8.41 1.24
C ASP A 434 -32.11 -6.90 0.91
N TRP A 435 -31.26 -6.53 -0.05
CA TRP A 435 -31.14 -5.17 -0.59
C TRP A 435 -32.42 -4.67 -1.27
N GLU A 436 -33.04 -5.46 -2.16
CA GLU A 436 -34.32 -5.16 -2.84
C GLU A 436 -35.43 -4.90 -1.81
N THR A 437 -35.49 -5.75 -0.79
CA THR A 437 -36.51 -5.67 0.27
C THR A 437 -36.30 -4.44 1.16
N TYR A 438 -35.06 -4.01 1.39
CA TYR A 438 -34.75 -2.82 2.18
C TYR A 438 -34.97 -1.51 1.38
N SER A 439 -34.55 -1.47 0.11
CA SER A 439 -34.69 -0.28 -0.75
C SER A 439 -36.17 0.05 -1.00
N THR A 440 -36.98 -0.96 -1.33
CA THR A 440 -38.44 -0.82 -1.52
C THR A 440 -39.17 -0.41 -0.24
N LYS A 441 -38.80 -0.96 0.93
CA LYS A 441 -39.34 -0.50 2.23
C LYS A 441 -38.99 0.96 2.51
N ARG A 442 -37.77 1.42 2.18
CA ARG A 442 -37.36 2.82 2.40
C ARG A 442 -38.01 3.79 1.40
N GLN A 443 -38.21 3.39 0.14
CA GLN A 443 -39.02 4.16 -0.83
C GLN A 443 -40.47 4.29 -0.35
N ARG A 444 -41.12 3.21 0.10
CA ARG A 444 -42.47 3.25 0.70
C ARG A 444 -42.56 4.12 1.95
N ASN A 445 -41.51 4.19 2.77
CA ASN A 445 -41.48 5.05 3.96
C ASN A 445 -41.15 6.52 3.64
N ARG A 446 -40.44 6.81 2.53
CA ARG A 446 -40.31 8.18 2.00
C ARG A 446 -41.64 8.67 1.44
N SER A 447 -42.26 7.93 0.51
CA SER A 447 -43.56 8.33 -0.07
C SER A 447 -44.67 8.46 0.98
N ARG A 448 -44.62 7.69 2.08
CA ARG A 448 -45.49 7.90 3.25
C ARG A 448 -45.17 9.15 4.09
N ARG A 449 -43.92 9.61 4.17
CA ARG A 449 -43.61 10.90 4.82
C ARG A 449 -44.02 12.07 3.94
N ASP A 450 -43.66 12.01 2.67
CA ASP A 450 -43.93 13.08 1.69
C ASP A 450 -45.45 13.22 1.45
N GLY A 451 -46.20 12.11 1.44
CA GLY A 451 -47.67 12.10 1.36
C GLY A 451 -48.41 12.58 2.62
N VAL A 452 -47.76 12.67 3.79
CA VAL A 452 -48.36 13.21 5.02
C VAL A 452 -48.16 14.72 5.14
N SER A 453 -47.27 15.31 4.33
CA SER A 453 -47.00 16.76 4.34
C SER A 453 -48.09 17.61 3.66
N ASN A 454 -48.98 17.02 2.86
CA ASN A 454 -49.92 17.74 1.99
C ASN A 454 -51.37 17.79 2.53
N TYR A 455 -51.61 17.51 3.80
CA TYR A 455 -52.97 17.48 4.40
C TYR A 455 -53.08 18.19 5.76
N ARG A 456 -52.48 19.38 5.89
CA ARG A 456 -52.86 20.40 6.90
C ARG A 456 -52.72 21.80 6.32
N GLY A 457 -53.82 22.32 5.76
CA GLY A 457 -53.86 23.62 5.09
C GLY A 457 -55.23 23.91 4.48
N ASN A 458 -56.25 23.98 5.33
CA ASN A 458 -57.55 24.62 5.12
C ASN A 458 -58.04 25.09 6.49
#